data_AF-A0A7V6R6L0-F1
#
_entry.id   AF-A0A7V6R6L0-F1
#
_cell.length_a   1.000
_cell.length_b   1.000
_cell.length_c   1.000
_cell.angle_alpha   90.00
_cell.angle_beta   90.00
_cell.angle_gamma   90.00
#
_symmetry.space_group_name_H-M   'P 1'
#
loop_
_entity.id
_entity.type
_entity.pdbx_description
1 polymer ?
#
loop_
_entity_poly.entity_id
_entity_poly.type
_entity_poly.pdbx_seq_one_letter_code
_entity_poly.pdbx_strand_id
1 'polypeptide(L)' 'MPKVTVDTIIADVLKMDRGTIPIFLNSGMHCLGCPSSQGESIAEACAVHGIDAEKLVKELNDYLEKKENK' A
#
# COMPACT_ATOMS: atom_id res chain seq x y z
N MET A 1 11.93 -4.79 9.18
CA MET A 1 11.90 -3.98 7.93
C MET A 1 11.61 -2.50 8.16
N PRO A 2 11.84 -1.61 7.17
CA PRO A 2 11.24 -0.27 7.16
C PRO A 2 9.71 -0.38 7.24
N LYS A 3 9.10 0.39 8.14
CA LYS A 3 7.66 0.39 8.37
C LYS A 3 6.96 1.23 7.30
N VAL A 4 5.91 0.70 6.68
CA VAL A 4 5.09 1.47 5.73
C VAL A 4 4.28 2.48 6.52
N THR A 5 4.19 3.71 6.01
CA THR A 5 3.37 4.81 6.56
C THR A 5 2.44 5.37 5.50
N VAL A 6 1.48 6.21 5.88
CA VAL A 6 0.54 6.85 4.95
C VAL A 6 1.25 7.76 3.93
N ASP A 7 2.41 8.30 4.29
CA ASP A 7 3.28 9.12 3.42
C ASP A 7 4.14 8.28 2.46
N THR A 8 4.16 6.95 2.62
CA THR A 8 4.98 6.09 1.76
C THR A 8 4.40 6.07 0.35
N ILE A 9 5.28 6.17 -0.65
CA ILE A 9 4.90 6.08 -2.06
C ILE A 9 4.47 4.66 -2.41
N ILE A 10 3.34 4.53 -3.11
CA ILE A 10 2.78 3.23 -3.49
C ILE A 10 3.79 2.40 -4.27
N ALA A 11 4.51 3.00 -5.24
CA ALA A 11 5.56 2.32 -5.98
C ALA A 11 6.65 1.73 -5.07
N ASP A 12 7.02 2.39 -3.98
CA ASP A 12 8.05 1.89 -3.08
C ASP A 12 7.55 0.71 -2.25
N VAL A 13 6.30 0.72 -1.78
CA VAL A 13 5.69 -0.46 -1.14
C VAL A 13 5.66 -1.66 -2.08
N LEU A 14 5.29 -1.44 -3.34
CA LEU A 14 5.26 -2.50 -4.36
C LEU A 14 6.65 -3.05 -4.70
N LYS A 15 7.70 -2.22 -4.60
CA LYS A 15 9.10 -2.64 -4.74
C LYS A 15 9.60 -3.40 -3.52
N MET A 16 9.14 -3.04 -2.31
CA MET A 16 9.47 -3.78 -1.08
C MET A 16 8.96 -5.22 -1.17
N ASP A 17 7.69 -5.41 -1.55
CA ASP A 17 7.14 -6.73 -1.76
C ASP A 17 5.95 -6.73 -2.73
N ARG A 18 6.06 -7.47 -3.84
CA ARG A 18 4.97 -7.60 -4.81
C ARG A 18 3.73 -8.32 -4.27
N GLY A 19 3.84 -9.05 -3.16
CA GLY A 19 2.69 -9.67 -2.49
C GLY A 19 1.82 -8.68 -1.73
N THR A 20 2.19 -7.39 -1.66
CA THR A 20 1.32 -6.32 -1.18
C THR A 20 0.23 -5.92 -2.18
N ILE A 21 0.39 -6.23 -3.47
CA ILE A 21 -0.59 -5.96 -4.54
C ILE A 21 -2.02 -6.38 -4.16
N PRO A 22 -2.28 -7.64 -3.76
CA PRO A 22 -3.64 -8.06 -3.39
C PRO A 22 -4.24 -7.26 -2.22
N ILE A 23 -3.42 -6.72 -1.31
CA ILE A 23 -3.89 -5.93 -0.16
C ILE A 23 -4.45 -4.58 -0.62
N PHE A 24 -3.70 -3.90 -1.50
CA PHE A 24 -4.16 -2.67 -2.14
C PHE A 24 -5.43 -2.91 -2.97
N LEU A 25 -5.46 -3.95 -3.80
CA LEU A 25 -6.64 -4.29 -4.60
C LEU A 25 -7.86 -4.54 -3.71
N ASN A 26 -7.71 -5.33 -2.64
CA ASN A 26 -8.78 -5.64 -1.69
C ASN A 26 -9.26 -4.41 -0.91
N SER A 27 -8.40 -3.40 -0.76
CA SER A 27 -8.74 -2.11 -0.14
C SER A 27 -9.45 -1.14 -1.10
N GLY A 28 -9.61 -1.51 -2.38
CA GLY A 28 -10.29 -0.69 -3.40
C GLY A 28 -9.34 -0.01 -4.39
N MET A 29 -8.03 -0.20 -4.29
CA MET A 29 -7.04 0.40 -5.20
C MET A 29 -6.88 -0.39 -6.51
N HIS A 30 -7.98 -0.60 -7.24
CA HIS A 30 -7.94 -1.31 -8.52
C HIS A 30 -7.13 -0.59 -9.60
N CYS A 31 -6.90 0.72 -9.43
CA CYS A 31 -6.13 1.57 -10.34
C CYS A 31 -4.60 1.48 -10.13
N LEU A 32 -4.12 0.56 -9.29
CA LEU A 32 -2.70 0.28 -9.00
C LEU A 32 -1.78 0.12 -10.21
N GLY A 33 -2.32 -0.24 -11.37
CA GLY A 33 -1.59 -0.42 -12.62
C GLY A 33 -1.36 0.88 -13.41
N CYS A 34 -2.02 1.98 -13.06
CA CYS A 34 -1.83 3.27 -13.70
C CYS A 34 -0.54 3.93 -13.17
N PRO A 35 0.37 4.40 -14.05
CA PRO A 35 1.64 5.00 -13.63
C PRO A 35 1.45 6.25 -12.75
N SER A 36 0.35 6.99 -12.93
CA SER A 36 -0.01 8.13 -12.06
C SER A 36 -0.24 7.69 -10.61
N SER A 37 -1.04 6.64 -10.38
CA SER A 37 -1.38 6.16 -9.04
C SER A 37 -0.20 5.53 -8.30
N GLN A 38 0.84 5.09 -9.01
CA GLN A 38 2.05 4.55 -8.39
C GLN A 38 2.99 5.64 -7.86
N GLY A 39 2.90 6.87 -8.40
CA GLY A 39 3.72 8.01 -7.96
C GLY A 39 3.15 8.76 -6.76
N GLU A 40 1.94 8.43 -6.33
CA GLU A 40 1.26 9.06 -5.19
C GLU A 40 1.62 8.36 -3.86
N SER A 41 1.53 9.12 -2.77
CA SER A 41 1.55 8.53 -1.43
C SER A 41 0.24 7.75 -1.18
N ILE A 42 0.28 6.83 -0.22
CA ILE A 42 -0.92 6.09 0.17
C ILE A 42 -2.03 7.04 0.61
N ALA A 43 -1.70 8.08 1.38
CA ALA A 43 -2.66 9.08 1.84
C ALA A 43 -3.40 9.78 0.69
N GLU A 44 -2.68 10.29 -0.31
CA GLU A 44 -3.25 11.03 -1.43
C GLU A 44 -4.17 10.12 -2.28
N ALA A 45 -3.68 8.93 -2.64
CA ALA A 45 -4.49 7.98 -3.38
C ALA A 45 -5.74 7.58 -2.57
N CYS A 46 -5.61 7.34 -1.27
CA CYS A 46 -6.73 7.00 -0.40
C CYS A 46 -7.76 8.13 -0.32
N ALA A 47 -7.32 9.39 -0.25
CA ALA A 47 -8.20 10.55 -0.21
C ALA A 47 -9.04 10.70 -1.48
N VAL A 48 -8.45 10.45 -2.66
CA VAL A 48 -9.17 10.51 -3.95
C VAL A 48 -10.22 9.41 -4.08
N HIS A 49 -9.94 8.23 -3.54
CA HIS A 49 -10.78 7.04 -3.67
C HIS A 49 -11.69 6.77 -2.46
N GLY A 50 -11.64 7.61 -1.41
CA GLY A 50 -12.43 7.44 -0.19
C GLY A 50 -12.06 6.20 0.62
N ILE A 51 -10.79 5.79 0.56
CA ILE A 51 -10.25 4.62 1.25
C ILE A 51 -9.61 5.06 2.57
N ASP A 52 -9.71 4.23 3.61
CA ASP A 52 -9.03 4.47 4.87
C ASP A 52 -7.53 4.13 4.77
N ALA A 53 -6.70 5.17 4.70
CA ALA A 53 -5.25 5.04 4.56
C ALA A 53 -4.61 4.34 5.76
N GLU A 54 -5.08 4.61 6.98
CA GLU A 54 -4.51 4.00 8.19
C GLU A 54 -4.79 2.50 8.23
N LYS A 55 -6.02 2.11 7.87
CA LYS A 55 -6.38 0.70 7.76
C LYS A 55 -5.53 -0.03 6.73
N LEU A 56 -5.34 0.55 5.54
CA LEU A 56 -4.51 -0.03 4.48
C LEU A 56 -3.06 -0.18 4.93
N VAL A 57 -2.46 0.86 5.51
CA VAL A 57 -1.10 0.83 6.04
C VAL A 57 -0.94 -0.25 7.12
N LYS A 58 -1.93 -0.40 7.99
CA LYS A 58 -1.92 -1.46 9.01
C LYS A 58 -1.89 -2.85 8.36
N GLU A 59 -2.75 -3.13 7.38
CA GLU A 59 -2.77 -4.43 6.69
C GLU A 59 -1.47 -4.73 5.95
N LEU A 60 -0.87 -3.70 5.32
CA LEU A 60 0.43 -3.81 4.64
C LEU A 60 1.54 -4.19 5.63
N ASN A 61 1.63 -3.49 6.76
CA ASN A 61 2.63 -3.80 7.79
C ASN A 61 2.38 -5.20 8.40
N ASP A 62 1.14 -5.55 8.74
CA ASP A 62 0.78 -6.87 9.26
C ASP A 62 1.22 -8.00 8.31
N TYR A 63 1.09 -7.80 6.99
CA TYR A 63 1.57 -8.75 5.98
C TYR A 63 3.10 -8.83 5.92
N LEU A 64 3.79 -7.69 5.88
CA LEU A 64 5.26 -7.62 5.81
C LEU A 64 5.91 -8.24 7.05
N GLU A 65 5.37 -7.94 8.25
CA GLU A 65 5.84 -8.49 9.52
C GLU A 65 5.64 -10.02 9.61
N LYS A 66 4.49 -10.52 9.13
CA LYS A 66 4.24 -11.98 9.06
C LYS A 66 5.19 -12.70 8.12
N LYS A 67 5.67 -12.02 7.07
CA LYS A 67 6.61 -12.59 6.11
C LYS A 67 8.04 -12.61 6.65
N GLU A 68 8.46 -11.60 7.44
CA GLU A 68 9.77 -11.62 8.12
C GLU A 68 9.88 -12.73 9.17
N ASN A 69 8.79 -13.04 9.85
CA ASN A 69 8.76 -14.02 10.94
C ASN A 69 8.62 -15.48 10.46
N LYS A 70 8.81 -15.76 9.17
CA LYS A 70 8.60 -17.08 8.57
C LYS A 70 9.79 -17.50 7.72
#